data_AF-A0A3A4VCU3-F1
#
_entry.id   AF-A0A3A4VCU3-F1
#
_cell.length_a   1.000
_cell.length_b   1.000
_cell.length_c   1.000
_cell.angle_alpha   90.00
_cell.angle_beta   90.00
_cell.angle_gamma   90.00
#
_symmetry.space_group_name_H-M   'P 1'
#
loop_
_entity.id
_entity.type
_entity.pdbx_description
1 polymer ?
#
loop_
_entity_poly.entity_id
_entity_poly.type
_entity_poly.pdbx_seq_one_letter_code
_entity_poly.pdbx_strand_id
1 'polypeptide(L)'
;MSSVILKVLPPIWFFTFLLLGVAVHYLVPAARIFDVPYPLAGGILFAAGFALTLFSSSLFSKEKTEILPASPTNRVLITYGPFRFSRNPMYLGMVMALLGAALFFGSLPVYLAPVAQFLILNFVFIPFEEAKMARFFGASYESYRQKVRRWL
;
A
#
# COMPACT_ATOMS: atom_id res chain seq x y z
N MET A 1 -11.36 14.47 11.99
CA MET A 1 -10.29 14.85 11.03
C MET A 1 -10.01 13.77 9.97
N SER A 2 -10.45 12.52 10.14
CA SER A 2 -10.15 11.39 9.23
C SER A 2 -10.90 11.37 7.89
N SER A 3 -11.91 12.23 7.71
CA SER A 3 -12.80 12.17 6.53
C SER A 3 -12.16 12.69 5.24
N VAL A 4 -11.15 13.57 5.30
CA VAL A 4 -10.48 14.10 4.10
C VAL A 4 -9.48 13.08 3.56
N ILE A 5 -8.68 12.46 4.43
CA ILE A 5 -7.67 11.47 4.04
C ILE A 5 -8.33 10.27 3.35
N LEU A 6 -9.45 9.78 3.89
CA LEU A 6 -10.18 8.64 3.32
C LEU A 6 -10.84 8.93 1.96
N LYS A 7 -11.09 10.20 1.61
CA LYS A 7 -11.58 10.59 0.28
C LYS A 7 -10.49 10.51 -0.78
N VAL A 8 -9.23 10.69 -0.37
CA VAL A 8 -8.07 10.59 -1.27
C VAL A 8 -7.63 9.13 -1.31
N LEU A 9 -7.75 8.50 -2.48
CA LEU A 9 -7.47 7.07 -2.61
C LEU A 9 -6.00 6.76 -2.28
N PRO A 10 -5.69 5.59 -1.69
CA PRO A 10 -4.33 5.17 -1.37
C PRO A 10 -3.31 5.29 -2.53
N PRO A 11 -3.66 4.98 -3.80
CA PRO A 11 -2.76 5.20 -4.94
C PRO A 11 -2.39 6.67 -5.16
N ILE A 12 -3.27 7.62 -4.81
CA ILE A 12 -2.98 9.05 -4.93
C ILE A 12 -1.87 9.42 -3.94
N TRP A 13 -1.99 9.00 -2.68
CA TRP A 13 -0.94 9.17 -1.67
C TRP A 13 0.39 8.54 -2.11
N PHE A 14 0.35 7.34 -2.69
CA PHE A 14 1.53 6.68 -3.24
C PHE A 14 2.24 7.56 -4.27
N PHE A 15 1.52 8.06 -5.28
CA PHE A 15 2.12 8.92 -6.31
C PHE A 15 2.57 10.26 -5.74
N THR A 16 1.81 10.85 -4.82
CA THR A 16 2.20 12.09 -4.14
C THR A 16 3.53 11.94 -3.40
N PHE A 17 3.68 10.90 -2.57
CA PHE A 17 4.93 10.69 -1.83
C PHE A 17 6.11 10.34 -2.74
N LEU A 18 5.88 9.54 -3.79
CA LEU A 18 6.90 9.24 -4.78
C LEU A 18 7.39 10.51 -5.50
N LEU A 19 6.46 11.29 -6.04
CA LEU A 19 6.79 12.50 -6.80
C LEU A 19 7.44 13.56 -5.92
N LEU A 20 6.96 13.75 -4.70
CA LEU A 20 7.59 14.68 -3.75
C LEU A 20 9.01 14.23 -3.38
N GLY A 21 9.22 12.96 -3.04
CA GLY A 21 10.54 12.44 -2.71
C GLY A 21 11.53 12.61 -3.87
N VAL A 22 11.11 12.28 -5.09
CA VAL A 22 11.92 12.45 -6.30
C VAL A 22 12.17 13.91 -6.63
N ALA A 23 11.17 14.78 -6.49
CA ALA A 23 11.34 16.22 -6.69
C ALA A 23 12.35 16.81 -5.71
N VAL A 24 12.28 16.47 -4.41
CA VAL A 24 13.27 16.91 -3.42
C VAL A 24 14.66 16.37 -3.75
N HIS A 25 14.77 15.10 -4.18
CA HIS A 25 16.04 14.53 -4.62
C HIS A 25 16.71 15.34 -5.73
N TYR A 26 15.95 15.81 -6.73
CA TYR A 26 16.50 16.58 -7.85
C TYR A 26 16.66 18.08 -7.56
N LEU A 27 15.71 18.69 -6.85
CA LEU A 27 15.65 20.14 -6.63
C LEU A 27 16.47 20.61 -5.42
N VAL A 28 16.75 19.72 -4.47
CA VAL A 28 17.46 20.06 -3.22
C VAL A 28 18.67 19.14 -3.06
N PRO A 29 19.81 19.42 -3.71
CA PRO A 29 21.01 18.59 -3.61
C PRO A 29 21.49 18.38 -2.16
N ALA A 30 21.34 19.40 -1.31
CA ALA A 30 21.67 19.33 0.12
C ALA A 30 20.85 18.28 0.90
N ALA A 31 19.69 17.86 0.38
CA ALA A 31 18.86 16.83 1.01
C ALA A 31 19.35 15.40 0.72
N ARG A 32 20.34 15.22 -0.17
CA ARG A 32 20.99 13.92 -0.44
C ARG A 32 22.00 13.57 0.66
N ILE A 33 21.51 13.47 1.90
CA ILE A 33 22.32 13.18 3.09
C ILE A 33 22.95 11.79 2.99
N PHE A 34 22.24 10.84 2.37
CA PHE A 34 22.75 9.56 1.92
C PHE A 34 22.58 9.49 0.41
N ASP A 35 23.57 8.94 -0.31
CA ASP A 35 23.56 8.82 -1.78
C ASP A 35 24.21 7.50 -2.20
N VAL A 36 23.63 6.38 -1.75
CA VAL A 36 24.10 5.02 -2.05
C VAL A 36 23.00 4.27 -2.79
N PRO A 37 22.86 4.47 -4.11
CA PRO A 37 21.80 3.85 -4.88
C PRO A 37 22.09 2.37 -5.17
N TYR A 38 21.04 1.56 -5.12
CA TYR A 38 21.03 0.15 -5.53
C TYR A 38 20.02 -0.03 -6.68
N PRO A 39 20.28 0.52 -7.87
CA PRO A 39 19.27 0.66 -8.92
C PRO A 39 18.70 -0.67 -9.42
N LEU A 40 19.52 -1.72 -9.53
CA LEU A 40 19.04 -3.04 -9.93
C LEU A 40 18.10 -3.64 -8.88
N ALA A 41 18.52 -3.69 -7.62
CA ALA A 41 17.71 -4.22 -6.52
C ALA A 41 16.45 -3.38 -6.30
N GLY A 42 16.57 -2.05 -6.39
CA GLY A 42 15.47 -1.10 -6.28
C GLY A 42 14.46 -1.27 -7.40
N GLY A 43 14.91 -1.40 -8.65
CA GLY A 43 14.05 -1.65 -9.81
C GLY A 43 13.31 -2.99 -9.71
N ILE A 44 14.01 -4.05 -9.30
CA ILE A 44 13.39 -5.38 -9.08
C ILE A 44 12.32 -5.29 -7.98
N LEU A 45 12.64 -4.66 -6.84
CA LEU A 45 11.71 -4.53 -5.73
C LEU A 45 10.50 -3.65 -6.11
N PHE A 46 10.73 -2.58 -6.88
CA PHE A 46 9.68 -1.73 -7.42
C PHE A 46 8.72 -2.54 -8.28
N ALA A 47 9.24 -3.25 -9.28
CA ALA A 47 8.46 -4.07 -10.18
C ALA A 47 7.69 -5.17 -9.43
N ALA A 48 8.32 -5.85 -8.48
CA ALA A 48 7.68 -6.88 -7.67
C ALA A 48 6.54 -6.32 -6.79
N GLY A 49 6.77 -5.19 -6.11
CA GLY A 49 5.74 -4.53 -5.31
C GLY A 49 4.56 -4.02 -6.17
N PHE A 50 4.86 -3.45 -7.33
CA PHE A 50 3.84 -2.99 -8.27
C PHE A 50 3.03 -4.16 -8.84
N ALA A 51 3.69 -5.25 -9.24
CA ALA A 51 3.04 -6.47 -9.70
C ALA A 51 2.14 -7.08 -8.61
N LEU A 52 2.58 -7.13 -7.36
CA LEU A 52 1.78 -7.60 -6.23
C LEU A 52 0.52 -6.73 -6.03
N THR A 53 0.66 -5.41 -6.17
CA THR A 53 -0.44 -4.45 -6.08
C THR A 53 -1.48 -4.71 -7.17
N LEU A 54 -1.03 -4.78 -8.43
CA LEU A 54 -1.91 -5.02 -9.58
C LEU A 54 -2.59 -6.39 -9.50
N PHE A 55 -1.83 -7.43 -9.19
CA PHE A 55 -2.38 -8.78 -9.04
C PHE A 55 -3.45 -8.83 -7.95
N SER A 56 -3.17 -8.26 -6.76
CA SER A 56 -4.14 -8.20 -5.67
C SER A 56 -5.39 -7.41 -6.07
N SER A 57 -5.25 -6.28 -6.76
CA SER A 57 -6.39 -5.47 -7.25
C SER A 57 -7.24 -6.21 -8.29
N SER A 58 -6.61 -6.99 -9.17
CA SER A 58 -7.31 -7.71 -10.24
C SER A 58 -8.31 -8.74 -9.72
N LEU A 59 -8.09 -9.27 -8.51
CA LEU A 59 -8.99 -10.21 -7.87
C LEU A 59 -10.34 -9.56 -7.53
N PHE A 60 -10.39 -8.25 -7.23
CA PHE A 60 -11.64 -7.54 -6.97
C PHE A 60 -12.50 -7.44 -8.22
N SER A 61 -11.87 -7.11 -9.37
CA SER A 61 -12.57 -7.09 -10.66
C SER A 61 -13.06 -8.48 -11.04
N LYS A 62 -12.25 -9.52 -10.81
CA LYS A 62 -12.61 -10.92 -11.07
C LYS A 62 -13.84 -11.37 -10.25
N GLU A 63 -13.84 -11.06 -8.96
CA GLU A 63 -14.94 -11.40 -8.04
C GLU A 63 -16.11 -10.40 -8.10
N LYS A 64 -16.04 -9.41 -8.98
CA LYS A 64 -17.04 -8.33 -9.13
C LYS A 64 -17.40 -7.68 -7.79
N THR A 65 -16.38 -7.45 -6.96
CA THR A 65 -16.52 -6.81 -5.65
C THR A 65 -15.72 -5.51 -5.59
N GLU A 66 -16.01 -4.71 -4.57
CA GLU A 66 -15.68 -3.30 -4.51
C GLU A 66 -14.28 -3.10 -3.94
N ILE A 67 -13.41 -2.47 -4.74
CA ILE A 67 -12.02 -2.16 -4.37
C ILE A 67 -11.88 -0.86 -3.58
N LEU A 68 -12.88 0.02 -3.67
CA LEU A 68 -12.82 1.34 -3.03
C LEU A 68 -13.02 1.19 -1.52
N PRO A 69 -12.10 1.74 -0.69
CA PRO A 69 -12.19 1.65 0.76
C PRO A 69 -13.57 2.10 1.27
N ALA A 70 -14.03 3.25 0.75
CA ALA A 70 -15.30 3.88 1.13
C ALA A 70 -16.54 3.36 0.37
N SER A 71 -16.45 2.24 -0.35
CA SER A 71 -17.62 1.67 -1.04
C SER A 71 -18.76 1.35 -0.05
N PRO A 72 -20.03 1.65 -0.37
CA PRO A 72 -21.18 1.34 0.49
C PRO A 72 -21.57 -0.13 0.48
N THR A 73 -21.00 -0.95 -0.40
CA THR A 73 -21.25 -2.40 -0.52
C THR A 73 -19.94 -3.16 -0.65
N ASN A 74 -19.91 -4.40 -0.12
CA ASN A 74 -18.85 -5.38 -0.32
C ASN A 74 -19.49 -6.77 -0.49
N ARG A 75 -19.44 -7.32 -1.70
CA ARG A 75 -20.14 -8.56 -2.06
C ARG A 75 -19.42 -9.84 -1.65
N VAL A 76 -18.09 -9.87 -1.76
CA VAL A 76 -17.30 -11.09 -1.54
C VAL A 76 -16.09 -10.79 -0.66
N LEU A 77 -15.83 -11.66 0.32
CA LEU A 77 -14.61 -11.63 1.12
C LEU A 77 -13.53 -12.46 0.42
N ILE A 78 -12.53 -11.80 -0.16
CA ILE A 78 -11.42 -12.47 -0.84
C ILE A 78 -10.39 -12.95 0.19
N THR A 79 -10.18 -14.26 0.28
CA THR A 79 -9.24 -14.89 1.23
C THR A 79 -8.20 -15.81 0.55
N TYR A 80 -8.09 -15.75 -0.78
CA TYR A 80 -7.20 -16.60 -1.58
C TYR A 80 -6.17 -15.77 -2.37
N GLY A 81 -5.21 -16.44 -3.01
CA GLY A 81 -4.12 -15.74 -3.69
C GLY A 81 -3.24 -15.00 -2.67
N PRO A 82 -2.82 -13.75 -2.92
CA PRO A 82 -2.01 -12.98 -1.97
C PRO A 82 -2.68 -12.76 -0.61
N PHE A 83 -4.03 -12.75 -0.59
CA PHE A 83 -4.83 -12.56 0.63
C PHE A 83 -4.68 -13.71 1.64
N ARG A 84 -4.12 -14.86 1.25
CA ARG A 84 -3.80 -15.94 2.22
C ARG A 84 -2.60 -15.63 3.12
N PHE A 85 -1.73 -14.70 2.70
CA PHE A 85 -0.47 -14.39 3.38
C PHE A 85 -0.55 -13.09 4.19
N SER A 86 -1.25 -12.10 3.65
CA SER A 86 -1.50 -10.82 4.31
C SER A 86 -2.93 -10.40 4.02
N ARG A 87 -3.60 -9.78 4.99
CA ARG A 87 -4.93 -9.19 4.77
C ARG A 87 -4.89 -7.95 3.87
N ASN A 88 -3.72 -7.33 3.72
CA ASN A 88 -3.54 -6.08 2.97
C ASN A 88 -2.42 -6.19 1.92
N PRO A 89 -2.47 -7.17 0.98
CA PRO A 89 -1.37 -7.44 0.06
C PRO A 89 -1.18 -6.32 -0.98
N MET A 90 -2.26 -5.62 -1.35
CA MET A 90 -2.18 -4.45 -2.22
C MET A 90 -1.38 -3.31 -1.58
N TYR A 91 -1.60 -3.06 -0.28
CA TYR A 91 -0.88 -2.06 0.51
C TYR A 91 0.57 -2.45 0.78
N LEU A 92 0.82 -3.73 1.01
CA LEU A 92 2.18 -4.26 1.07
C LEU A 92 2.92 -3.99 -0.25
N GLY A 93 2.29 -4.26 -1.39
CA GLY A 93 2.86 -3.99 -2.71
C GLY A 93 3.21 -2.51 -2.93
N MET A 94 2.35 -1.59 -2.49
CA MET A 94 2.62 -0.14 -2.55
C MET A 94 3.83 0.26 -1.71
N VAL A 95 3.92 -0.23 -0.46
CA VAL A 95 5.06 0.06 0.42
C VAL A 95 6.36 -0.54 -0.15
N MET A 96 6.30 -1.78 -0.66
CA MET A 96 7.43 -2.41 -1.34
C MET A 96 7.88 -1.61 -2.57
N ALA A 97 6.93 -1.11 -3.38
CA ALA A 97 7.26 -0.33 -4.55
C ALA A 97 7.96 0.99 -4.17
N LEU A 98 7.45 1.72 -3.17
CA LEU A 98 8.14 2.92 -2.68
C LEU A 98 9.51 2.63 -2.07
N LEU A 99 9.68 1.50 -1.40
CA LEU A 99 11.00 1.07 -0.91
C LEU A 99 11.95 0.75 -2.06
N GLY A 100 11.45 0.13 -3.14
CA GLY A 100 12.21 -0.08 -4.37
C GLY A 100 12.65 1.23 -5.02
N ALA A 101 11.76 2.23 -5.09
CA ALA A 101 12.12 3.56 -5.53
C ALA A 101 13.18 4.21 -4.61
N ALA A 102 13.03 4.09 -3.29
CA ALA A 102 14.01 4.60 -2.34
C ALA A 102 15.40 3.98 -2.53
N LEU A 103 15.48 2.66 -2.75
CA LEU A 103 16.73 1.99 -3.09
C LEU A 103 17.28 2.43 -4.45
N PHE A 104 16.42 2.68 -5.44
CA PHE A 104 16.84 3.12 -6.76
C PHE A 104 17.52 4.50 -6.72
N PHE A 105 16.93 5.45 -5.99
CA PHE A 105 17.48 6.80 -5.85
C PHE A 105 18.53 6.94 -4.74
N GLY A 106 18.55 6.03 -3.76
CA GLY A 106 19.55 5.98 -2.69
C GLY A 106 19.53 7.15 -1.70
N SER A 107 18.50 8.01 -1.71
CA SER A 107 18.48 9.27 -0.97
C SER A 107 17.40 9.38 0.10
N LEU A 108 17.74 10.05 1.22
CA LEU A 108 16.87 10.18 2.39
C LEU A 108 15.44 10.68 2.07
N PRO A 109 15.25 11.72 1.23
CA PRO A 109 13.90 12.20 0.90
C PRO A 109 13.01 11.12 0.28
N VAL A 110 13.59 10.22 -0.52
CA VAL A 110 12.85 9.10 -1.14
C VAL A 110 12.60 7.98 -0.13
N TYR A 111 13.50 7.74 0.83
CA TYR A 111 13.28 6.78 1.93
C TYR A 111 12.15 7.20 2.89
N LEU A 112 11.83 8.50 2.98
CA LEU A 112 10.68 8.96 3.77
C LEU A 112 9.33 8.56 3.13
N ALA A 113 9.27 8.38 1.81
CA ALA A 113 8.05 8.02 1.10
C ALA A 113 7.43 6.68 1.55
N PRO A 114 8.15 5.54 1.59
CA PRO A 114 7.57 4.28 2.08
C PRO A 114 7.15 4.35 3.55
N VAL A 115 7.87 5.11 4.39
CA VAL A 115 7.51 5.31 5.80
C VAL A 115 6.19 6.09 5.92
N ALA A 116 6.08 7.23 5.22
CA ALA A 116 4.85 8.02 5.21
C ALA A 116 3.65 7.21 4.69
N GLN A 117 3.84 6.45 3.61
CA GLN A 117 2.82 5.55 3.06
C GLN A 117 2.44 4.45 4.06
N PHE A 118 3.41 3.82 4.72
CA PHE A 118 3.10 2.81 5.73
C PHE A 118 2.27 3.37 6.89
N LEU A 119 2.64 4.55 7.41
CA LEU A 119 1.95 5.18 8.53
C LEU A 119 0.49 5.50 8.17
N ILE A 120 0.25 6.13 7.01
CA ILE A 120 -1.12 6.48 6.61
C ILE A 120 -1.98 5.23 6.36
N LEU A 121 -1.39 4.18 5.76
CA LEU A 121 -2.08 2.92 5.53
C LEU A 121 -2.41 2.22 6.85
N ASN A 122 -1.41 2.07 7.74
CA ASN A 122 -1.56 1.32 8.99
C ASN A 122 -2.51 1.99 9.99
N PHE A 123 -2.51 3.31 10.07
CA PHE A 123 -3.28 4.04 11.08
C PHE A 123 -4.59 4.62 10.57
N VAL A 124 -4.79 4.75 9.24
CA VAL A 124 -6.00 5.35 8.68
C VAL A 124 -6.78 4.37 7.80
N PHE A 125 -6.19 3.90 6.70
CA PHE A 125 -6.92 3.10 5.70
C PHE A 125 -7.25 1.69 6.20
N ILE A 126 -6.26 0.97 6.72
CA ILE A 126 -6.45 -0.41 7.16
C ILE A 126 -7.46 -0.51 8.29
N PRO A 127 -7.40 0.28 9.39
CA PRO A 127 -8.41 0.19 10.44
C PRO A 127 -9.83 0.47 9.94
N PHE A 128 -9.98 1.43 9.01
CA PHE A 128 -11.26 1.73 8.39
C PHE A 128 -11.80 0.55 7.56
N GLU A 129 -10.96 -0.05 6.73
CA GLU A 129 -11.34 -1.20 5.91
C GLU A 129 -11.60 -2.45 6.74
N GLU A 130 -10.78 -2.74 7.75
CA GLU A 130 -10.99 -3.89 8.63
C GLU A 130 -12.31 -3.74 9.41
N ALA A 131 -12.62 -2.55 9.92
CA ALA A 131 -13.91 -2.28 10.58
C ALA A 131 -15.09 -2.42 9.61
N LYS A 132 -14.93 -1.97 8.36
CA LYS A 132 -15.92 -2.19 7.31
C LYS A 132 -16.10 -3.68 7.02
N MET A 133 -15.02 -4.44 6.84
CA MET A 133 -15.10 -5.88 6.55
C MET A 133 -15.76 -6.65 7.68
N ALA A 134 -15.46 -6.31 8.94
CA ALA A 134 -16.13 -6.87 10.10
C ALA A 134 -17.64 -6.63 10.09
N ARG A 135 -18.09 -5.42 9.67
CA ARG A 135 -19.52 -5.09 9.55
C ARG A 135 -20.21 -5.86 8.43
N PHE A 136 -19.57 -6.03 7.27
CA PHE A 136 -20.17 -6.72 6.11
C PHE A 136 -20.17 -8.24 6.23
N PHE A 137 -19.11 -8.82 6.80
CA PHE A 137 -18.89 -10.27 6.76
C PHE A 137 -18.86 -10.96 8.13
N GLY A 138 -18.90 -10.21 9.24
CA GLY A 138 -19.04 -10.73 10.60
C GLY A 138 -18.09 -11.89 10.92
N ALA A 139 -18.65 -13.03 11.31
CA ALA A 139 -17.92 -14.22 11.74
C ALA A 139 -16.94 -14.77 10.68
N SER A 140 -17.26 -14.65 9.40
CA SER A 140 -16.37 -15.07 8.30
C SER A 140 -15.10 -14.24 8.26
N TYR A 141 -15.21 -12.92 8.47
CA TYR A 141 -14.05 -12.04 8.55
C TYR A 141 -13.23 -12.27 9.81
N GLU A 142 -13.88 -12.51 10.95
CA GLU A 142 -13.18 -12.83 12.20
C GLU A 142 -12.36 -14.12 12.09
N SER A 143 -12.97 -15.17 11.51
CA SER A 143 -12.29 -16.45 11.26
C SER A 143 -11.07 -16.29 10.34
N TYR A 144 -11.18 -15.42 9.34
CA TYR A 144 -10.08 -15.07 8.45
C TYR A 144 -8.99 -14.25 9.15
N ARG A 145 -9.38 -13.25 9.95
CA ARG A 145 -8.49 -12.39 10.73
C ARG A 145 -7.65 -13.13 11.76
N GLN A 146 -8.17 -14.20 12.34
CA GLN A 146 -7.41 -15.07 13.25
C GLN A 146 -6.32 -15.89 12.54
N LYS A 147 -6.51 -16.20 11.26
CA LYS A 147 -5.60 -17.04 10.46
C LYS A 147 -4.56 -16.23 9.70
N VAL A 148 -4.92 -15.01 9.27
CA VAL A 148 -4.09 -14.18 8.40
C VAL A 148 -3.78 -12.86 9.10
N ARG A 149 -2.50 -12.51 9.17
CA ARG A 149 -2.03 -11.28 9.80
C ARG A 149 -2.37 -10.05 8.95
N ARG A 150 -2.34 -8.87 9.57
CA ARG A 150 -2.61 -7.58 8.90
C ARG A 150 -1.56 -7.30 7.81
N TRP A 151 -0.31 -7.53 8.17
CA TRP A 151 0.89 -7.53 7.33
C TRP A 151 1.46 -8.97 7.32
N LEU A 152 2.54 -9.23 6.57
CA LEU A 152 3.22 -10.55 6.61
C LEU A 152 3.71 -10.91 8.03
#